data_AF-A0A9D5NCQ3-F1
#
_entry.id   AF-A0A9D5NCQ3-F1
#
_cell.length_a   1.000
_cell.length_b   1.000
_cell.length_c   1.000
_cell.angle_alpha   90.00
_cell.angle_beta   90.00
_cell.angle_gamma   90.00
#
_symmetry.space_group_name_H-M   'P 1'
#
loop_
_entity.id
_entity.type
_entity.pdbx_description
1 polymer ?
#
loop_
_entity_poly.entity_id
_entity_poly.type
_entity_poly.pdbx_seq_one_letter_code
_entity_poly.pdbx_strand_id
1 'polypeptide(L)'
;MFINVRKQALLGLCLMAASSLTLTARAENYTPVSGTATSFDKYLIIDKDANVPAASFSFSITSGEAMAATENSMEVLAGVGTPVLSGAAVFTAGETAYSEVQSGDSLQLAANEKYAFKTIGIDFSSVSFDEPGIYRYVITETPLQEAGAFVQDTQPKYLDVYVTDNDGNLEVSSYVLHTSAAAPLRNASGGSEDVAEALAAVSDKTTGFINRYQTKDLTITKQVAGNQASKDKYFQYTLKIANAGTGTKLIADVTSHAEAAPLNNAATVYTSEAMAQANNVTELTCDADGSIEHVFYLKHNQSVTIRQLPLGATYELSEVKEDYVSADLNQLNAEEYAANTGTIQDSALTIGFRNTRNGVIPTGIITTVAPYFILVSLAAIGMFISGRKRMIHR
;
A
#
# COMPACT_ATOMS: atom_id res chain seq x y z
N MET A 1 46.96 -56.50 -60.13
CA MET A 1 45.82 -57.11 -59.42
C MET A 1 44.58 -56.25 -59.66
N PHE A 2 43.38 -56.83 -59.62
CA PHE A 2 42.04 -56.24 -59.80
C PHE A 2 41.85 -54.75 -59.43
N ILE A 3 41.00 -53.94 -60.07
CA ILE A 3 40.29 -53.96 -61.39
C ILE A 3 39.87 -52.48 -61.67
N ASN A 4 39.93 -51.94 -62.90
CA ASN A 4 38.79 -51.70 -63.82
C ASN A 4 37.58 -50.93 -63.19
N VAL A 5 36.86 -49.99 -63.84
CA VAL A 5 36.75 -49.71 -65.29
C VAL A 5 36.00 -48.38 -65.59
N ARG A 6 36.43 -47.60 -66.62
CA ARG A 6 35.60 -46.73 -67.53
C ARG A 6 34.82 -45.51 -66.91
N LYS A 7 34.29 -44.52 -67.66
CA LYS A 7 34.53 -43.94 -69.03
C LYS A 7 33.79 -42.58 -69.19
N GLN A 8 34.32 -41.73 -70.09
CA GLN A 8 33.66 -40.97 -71.21
C GLN A 8 32.23 -40.39 -71.05
N ALA A 9 31.87 -39.22 -71.61
CA ALA A 9 32.65 -38.24 -72.40
C ALA A 9 31.96 -36.86 -72.47
N LEU A 10 32.69 -35.88 -73.01
CA LEU A 10 32.33 -34.49 -73.26
C LEU A 10 31.40 -34.30 -74.49
N LEU A 11 30.33 -33.50 -74.35
CA LEU A 11 29.81 -32.60 -75.41
C LEU A 11 28.74 -31.63 -74.85
N GLY A 12 28.65 -30.40 -75.37
CA GLY A 12 27.56 -29.46 -75.05
C GLY A 12 27.99 -27.98 -75.06
N LEU A 13 27.68 -27.27 -76.15
CA LEU A 13 27.90 -25.83 -76.32
C LEU A 13 26.62 -25.06 -75.96
N CYS A 14 26.73 -23.92 -75.26
CA CYS A 14 25.78 -22.83 -75.44
C CYS A 14 26.41 -21.47 -75.08
N LEU A 15 26.16 -20.45 -75.91
CA LEU A 15 26.59 -19.08 -75.69
C LEU A 15 25.34 -18.22 -75.51
N MET A 16 25.22 -17.50 -74.39
CA MET A 16 24.12 -16.56 -74.13
C MET A 16 24.71 -15.22 -73.69
N ALA A 17 24.45 -14.17 -74.47
CA ALA A 17 24.87 -12.82 -74.14
C ALA A 17 23.88 -12.19 -73.15
N ALA A 18 24.27 -12.10 -71.88
CA ALA A 18 23.50 -11.34 -70.88
C ALA A 18 23.73 -9.84 -71.12
N SER A 19 22.80 -9.19 -71.81
CA SER A 19 22.78 -7.73 -71.95
C SER A 19 22.52 -7.07 -70.59
N SER A 20 23.55 -6.44 -70.04
CA SER A 20 23.52 -5.78 -68.73
C SER A 20 22.66 -4.51 -68.76
N LEU A 21 21.35 -4.68 -68.68
CA LEU A 21 20.41 -3.62 -68.32
C LEU A 21 20.67 -3.21 -66.87
N THR A 22 21.52 -2.21 -66.68
CA THR A 22 21.67 -1.53 -65.40
C THR A 22 20.39 -0.76 -65.10
N LEU A 23 19.45 -1.38 -64.38
CA LEU A 23 18.38 -0.63 -63.72
C LEU A 23 19.05 0.31 -62.72
N THR A 24 19.13 1.59 -63.09
CA THR A 24 19.40 2.64 -62.13
C THR A 24 18.16 2.77 -61.27
N ALA A 25 18.12 2.04 -60.17
CA ALA A 25 17.11 2.23 -59.15
C ALA A 25 17.19 3.68 -58.69
N ARG A 26 16.12 4.44 -58.93
CA ARG A 26 15.89 5.67 -58.19
C ARG A 26 15.54 5.24 -56.76
N ALA A 27 16.18 5.86 -55.78
CA ALA A 27 15.54 5.97 -54.49
C ALA A 27 14.37 6.95 -54.70
N GLU A 28 13.14 6.47 -54.49
CA GLU A 28 12.00 7.35 -54.25
C GLU A 28 12.23 7.91 -52.85
N ASN A 29 12.95 9.03 -52.73
CA ASN A 29 13.18 9.66 -51.44
C ASN A 29 11.83 10.12 -50.89
N TYR A 30 11.36 9.50 -49.81
CA TYR A 30 10.13 9.93 -49.15
C TYR A 30 10.22 11.39 -48.71
N THR A 31 9.06 12.06 -48.66
CA THR A 31 8.94 13.31 -47.90
C THR A 31 8.68 12.93 -46.44
N PRO A 32 9.52 13.36 -45.49
CA PRO A 32 9.34 12.99 -44.09
C PRO A 32 8.00 13.42 -43.50
N VAL A 33 7.44 12.57 -42.64
CA VAL A 33 6.19 12.85 -41.92
C VAL A 33 6.48 13.21 -40.47
N SER A 34 5.88 14.30 -39.99
CA SER A 34 5.93 14.64 -38.57
C SER A 34 5.01 13.72 -37.76
N GLY A 35 5.44 13.38 -36.55
CA GLY A 35 4.56 12.77 -35.57
C GLY A 35 3.40 13.69 -35.17
N THR A 36 2.42 13.09 -34.50
CA THR A 36 1.19 13.74 -34.04
C THR A 36 1.16 13.77 -32.51
N ALA A 37 0.14 13.20 -31.87
CA ALA A 37 0.08 13.06 -30.42
C ALA A 37 -0.62 11.75 -30.05
N THR A 38 -0.25 11.21 -28.89
CA THR A 38 -0.89 10.04 -28.27
C THR A 38 -0.91 10.21 -26.75
N SER A 39 -1.38 9.22 -26.01
CA SER A 39 -1.41 9.26 -24.55
C SER A 39 -1.34 7.87 -23.92
N PHE A 40 -0.98 7.84 -22.63
CA PHE A 40 -1.13 6.68 -21.77
C PHE A 40 -1.70 7.11 -20.42
N ASP A 41 -2.33 6.20 -19.71
CA ASP A 41 -2.90 6.48 -18.39
C ASP A 41 -1.97 6.02 -17.26
N LYS A 42 -1.96 6.80 -16.17
CA LYS A 42 -1.49 6.31 -14.87
C LYS A 42 -2.69 5.92 -14.03
N TYR A 43 -2.80 4.64 -13.69
CA TYR A 43 -3.78 4.13 -12.75
C TYR A 43 -3.21 4.06 -11.33
N LEU A 44 -4.02 4.43 -10.34
CA LEU A 44 -3.75 4.26 -8.92
C LEU A 44 -4.93 3.53 -8.26
N ILE A 45 -4.76 2.23 -8.03
CA ILE A 45 -5.74 1.37 -7.36
C ILE A 45 -5.58 1.51 -5.83
N ILE A 46 -6.69 1.60 -5.12
CA ILE A 46 -6.78 1.78 -3.67
C ILE A 46 -7.89 0.90 -3.09
N ASP A 47 -7.89 0.65 -1.78
CA ASP A 47 -9.01 0.00 -1.09
C ASP A 47 -10.31 0.83 -1.26
N LYS A 48 -11.47 0.17 -1.42
CA LYS A 48 -12.73 0.85 -1.78
C LYS A 48 -13.21 1.88 -0.75
N ASP A 49 -12.81 1.70 0.51
CA ASP A 49 -13.20 2.58 1.63
C ASP A 49 -12.10 3.61 1.96
N ALA A 50 -10.92 3.51 1.34
CA ALA A 50 -9.84 4.49 1.45
C ALA A 50 -10.17 5.77 0.64
N ASN A 51 -9.52 6.87 0.99
CA ASN A 51 -9.48 8.06 0.13
C ASN A 51 -8.29 7.96 -0.83
N VAL A 52 -8.40 8.57 -2.02
CA VAL A 52 -7.24 8.71 -2.92
C VAL A 52 -6.15 9.51 -2.19
N PRO A 53 -4.89 9.05 -2.12
CA PRO A 53 -3.82 9.82 -1.50
C PRO A 53 -3.31 10.93 -2.41
N ALA A 54 -2.67 11.95 -1.84
CA ALA A 54 -1.82 12.84 -2.63
C ALA A 54 -0.58 12.07 -3.12
N ALA A 55 -0.32 12.10 -4.43
CA ALA A 55 0.82 11.41 -5.05
C ALA A 55 1.24 12.10 -6.36
N SER A 56 2.49 11.93 -6.79
CA SER A 56 2.93 12.40 -8.11
C SER A 56 3.89 11.39 -8.74
N PHE A 57 3.50 10.80 -9.86
CA PHE A 57 4.32 9.84 -10.60
C PHE A 57 4.89 10.52 -11.85
N SER A 58 6.21 10.50 -11.98
CA SER A 58 6.94 11.12 -13.10
C SER A 58 7.45 10.07 -14.07
N PHE A 59 7.46 10.40 -15.36
CA PHE A 59 7.82 9.47 -16.43
C PHE A 59 8.96 10.03 -17.29
N SER A 60 9.76 9.13 -17.86
CA SER A 60 10.73 9.45 -18.90
C SER A 60 10.44 8.62 -20.15
N ILE A 61 10.53 9.24 -21.33
CA ILE A 61 10.48 8.57 -22.62
C ILE A 61 11.85 8.66 -23.31
N THR A 62 12.33 7.54 -23.87
CA THR A 62 13.62 7.42 -24.54
C THR A 62 13.47 6.60 -25.83
N SER A 63 14.49 6.62 -26.72
CA SER A 63 14.57 5.63 -27.80
C SER A 63 14.62 4.21 -27.23
N GLY A 64 13.94 3.27 -27.89
CA GLY A 64 14.16 1.84 -27.69
C GLY A 64 15.32 1.30 -28.53
N GLU A 65 15.69 0.06 -28.21
CA GLU A 65 16.65 -0.73 -28.99
C GLU A 65 16.03 -1.21 -30.30
N ALA A 66 16.81 -1.19 -31.39
CA ALA A 66 16.40 -1.70 -32.68
C ALA A 66 16.43 -3.25 -32.71
N MET A 67 15.51 -3.85 -33.45
CA MET A 67 15.39 -5.31 -33.61
C MET A 67 15.26 -5.65 -35.10
N ALA A 68 16.23 -6.38 -35.64
CA ALA A 68 16.14 -6.85 -37.03
C ALA A 68 14.94 -7.79 -37.25
N ALA A 69 14.33 -7.74 -38.42
CA ALA A 69 13.25 -8.67 -38.79
C ALA A 69 13.71 -10.14 -38.71
N THR A 70 12.76 -11.02 -38.40
CA THR A 70 12.97 -12.47 -38.43
C THR A 70 12.00 -13.13 -39.42
N GLU A 71 11.98 -14.46 -39.46
CA GLU A 71 10.95 -15.21 -40.19
C GLU A 71 9.54 -14.84 -39.68
N ASN A 72 9.40 -14.68 -38.36
CA ASN A 72 8.11 -14.57 -37.66
C ASN A 72 7.85 -13.19 -37.02
N SER A 73 8.78 -12.23 -37.12
CA SER A 73 8.65 -10.89 -36.54
C SER A 73 9.02 -9.78 -37.51
N MET A 74 8.37 -8.64 -37.36
CA MET A 74 8.70 -7.40 -38.06
C MET A 74 10.07 -6.87 -37.62
N GLU A 75 10.64 -5.97 -38.42
CA GLU A 75 11.72 -5.10 -37.97
C GLU A 75 11.17 -4.01 -37.04
N VAL A 76 11.96 -3.65 -36.04
CA VAL A 76 11.70 -2.53 -35.13
C VAL A 76 12.90 -1.58 -35.20
N LEU A 77 12.62 -0.33 -35.54
CA LEU A 77 13.60 0.76 -35.61
C LEU A 77 13.73 1.42 -34.24
N ALA A 78 14.93 1.92 -33.94
CA ALA A 78 15.15 2.78 -32.79
C ALA A 78 14.33 4.08 -32.91
N GLY A 79 13.76 4.55 -31.80
CA GLY A 79 12.99 5.79 -31.74
C GLY A 79 13.83 7.01 -32.12
N VAL A 80 13.26 7.92 -32.91
CA VAL A 80 13.94 9.10 -33.45
C VAL A 80 13.49 10.39 -32.76
N GLY A 81 14.35 11.40 -32.75
CA GLY A 81 14.08 12.67 -32.06
C GLY A 81 13.91 12.50 -30.54
N THR A 82 13.05 13.31 -29.92
CA THR A 82 12.68 13.17 -28.50
C THR A 82 11.26 13.72 -28.29
N PRO A 83 10.23 12.86 -28.22
CA PRO A 83 8.87 13.32 -27.96
C PRO A 83 8.70 13.89 -26.55
N VAL A 84 7.72 14.78 -26.37
CA VAL A 84 7.54 15.57 -25.14
C VAL A 84 6.35 15.03 -24.33
N LEU A 85 6.58 14.76 -23.05
CA LEU A 85 5.53 14.35 -22.11
C LEU A 85 4.82 15.58 -21.52
N SER A 86 3.50 15.52 -21.38
CA SER A 86 2.67 16.59 -20.83
C SER A 86 2.90 16.90 -19.34
N GLY A 87 3.59 16.01 -18.60
CA GLY A 87 3.96 16.23 -17.20
C GLY A 87 3.94 14.94 -16.37
N ALA A 88 3.82 15.12 -15.06
CA ALA A 88 3.65 14.04 -14.08
C ALA A 88 2.16 13.74 -13.81
N ALA A 89 1.84 12.50 -13.46
CA ALA A 89 0.51 12.12 -13.00
C ALA A 89 0.31 12.58 -11.55
N VAL A 90 -0.31 13.75 -11.37
CA VAL A 90 -0.59 14.34 -10.05
C VAL A 90 -1.97 13.90 -9.54
N PHE A 91 -1.96 13.16 -8.44
CA PHE A 91 -3.14 12.77 -7.66
C PHE A 91 -3.29 13.68 -6.43
N THR A 92 -4.53 13.97 -6.04
CA THR A 92 -4.88 14.88 -4.94
C THR A 92 -5.72 14.17 -3.88
N ALA A 93 -5.46 14.51 -2.62
CA ALA A 93 -6.06 13.82 -1.48
C ALA A 93 -7.60 13.90 -1.49
N GLY A 94 -8.27 12.74 -1.54
CA GLY A 94 -9.72 12.63 -1.54
C GLY A 94 -10.42 12.91 -2.88
N GLU A 95 -9.71 12.87 -4.01
CA GLU A 95 -10.36 13.02 -5.32
C GLU A 95 -11.23 11.83 -5.75
N THR A 96 -11.97 12.01 -6.85
CA THR A 96 -12.90 11.00 -7.38
C THR A 96 -12.18 9.73 -7.84
N ALA A 97 -12.74 8.58 -7.49
CA ALA A 97 -12.29 7.26 -7.90
C ALA A 97 -13.47 6.39 -8.36
N TYR A 98 -13.20 5.44 -9.25
CA TYR A 98 -14.16 4.54 -9.87
C TYR A 98 -14.08 3.15 -9.24
N SER A 99 -15.23 2.61 -8.81
CA SER A 99 -15.34 1.25 -8.26
C SER A 99 -15.59 0.18 -9.34
N GLU A 100 -15.63 0.59 -10.61
CA GLU A 100 -15.83 -0.28 -11.78
C GLU A 100 -14.83 0.13 -12.87
N VAL A 101 -14.26 -0.84 -13.58
CA VAL A 101 -13.31 -0.62 -14.68
C VAL A 101 -14.03 0.06 -15.85
N GLN A 102 -13.54 1.20 -16.37
CA GLN A 102 -14.21 1.90 -17.46
C GLN A 102 -13.87 1.25 -18.83
N SER A 103 -14.69 1.56 -19.84
CA SER A 103 -14.52 1.01 -21.20
C SER A 103 -13.23 1.52 -21.85
N GLY A 104 -12.21 0.67 -21.89
CA GLY A 104 -10.89 0.94 -22.48
C GLY A 104 -9.73 0.73 -21.51
N ASP A 105 -10.00 0.68 -20.20
CA ASP A 105 -8.96 0.56 -19.18
C ASP A 105 -8.28 -0.82 -19.19
N SER A 106 -6.94 -0.82 -19.20
CA SER A 106 -6.12 -2.04 -19.17
C SER A 106 -5.76 -2.47 -17.75
N LEU A 107 -6.73 -2.50 -16.84
CA LEU A 107 -6.52 -2.87 -15.42
C LEU A 107 -7.52 -3.93 -14.93
N GLN A 108 -7.13 -4.63 -13.86
CA GLN A 108 -8.01 -5.52 -13.10
C GLN A 108 -8.20 -4.97 -11.69
N LEU A 109 -9.42 -5.11 -11.17
CA LEU A 109 -9.86 -4.53 -9.90
C LEU A 109 -10.52 -5.62 -9.04
N ALA A 110 -10.11 -5.77 -7.78
CA ALA A 110 -10.79 -6.68 -6.87
C ALA A 110 -12.09 -6.07 -6.31
N ALA A 111 -13.00 -6.91 -5.80
CA ALA A 111 -14.31 -6.47 -5.30
C ALA A 111 -14.24 -5.55 -4.05
N ASN A 112 -13.07 -5.41 -3.42
CA ASN A 112 -12.79 -4.50 -2.31
C ASN A 112 -11.97 -3.28 -2.72
N GLU A 113 -11.83 -2.99 -4.02
CA GLU A 113 -10.95 -1.93 -4.55
C GLU A 113 -11.72 -0.88 -5.36
N LYS A 114 -11.08 0.27 -5.58
CA LYS A 114 -11.45 1.31 -6.56
C LYS A 114 -10.17 1.96 -7.10
N TYR A 115 -10.23 2.79 -8.13
CA TYR A 115 -9.06 3.46 -8.67
C TYR A 115 -9.34 4.88 -9.13
N ALA A 116 -8.33 5.74 -9.06
CA ALA A 116 -8.27 6.99 -9.80
C ALA A 116 -7.28 6.83 -10.98
N PHE A 117 -7.37 7.69 -11.98
CA PHE A 117 -6.41 7.71 -13.08
C PHE A 117 -6.06 9.13 -13.56
N LYS A 118 -4.94 9.24 -14.30
CA LYS A 118 -4.46 10.48 -14.93
C LYS A 118 -3.90 10.17 -16.31
N THR A 119 -4.47 10.76 -17.35
CA THR A 119 -3.95 10.65 -18.71
C THR A 119 -2.74 11.54 -18.92
N ILE A 120 -1.63 10.97 -19.38
CA ILE A 120 -0.41 11.65 -19.77
C ILE A 120 -0.33 11.69 -21.30
N GLY A 121 -0.44 12.89 -21.87
CA GLY A 121 -0.21 13.13 -23.29
C GLY A 121 1.28 13.04 -23.65
N ILE A 122 1.55 12.55 -24.87
CA ILE A 122 2.86 12.52 -25.53
C ILE A 122 2.73 13.25 -26.86
N ASP A 123 3.52 14.32 -27.02
CA ASP A 123 3.61 15.13 -28.23
C ASP A 123 4.80 14.68 -29.10
N PHE A 124 4.50 14.23 -30.32
CA PHE A 124 5.46 13.82 -31.33
C PHE A 124 5.61 14.85 -32.47
N SER A 125 5.01 16.03 -32.39
CA SER A 125 5.08 17.07 -33.44
C SER A 125 6.50 17.61 -33.72
N SER A 126 7.43 17.38 -32.79
CA SER A 126 8.86 17.68 -32.93
C SER A 126 9.69 16.52 -33.52
N VAL A 127 9.06 15.36 -33.75
CA VAL A 127 9.68 14.15 -34.30
C VAL A 127 9.34 14.04 -35.79
N SER A 128 10.36 13.75 -36.60
CA SER A 128 10.24 13.48 -38.05
C SER A 128 10.58 12.03 -38.32
N PHE A 129 9.80 11.38 -39.18
CA PHE A 129 10.03 10.02 -39.66
C PHE A 129 10.32 10.07 -41.16
N ASP A 130 11.51 9.63 -41.55
CA ASP A 130 12.03 9.79 -42.92
C ASP A 130 11.82 8.53 -43.80
N GLU A 131 11.45 7.39 -43.19
CA GLU A 131 11.23 6.08 -43.81
C GLU A 131 10.04 5.35 -43.13
N PRO A 132 9.34 4.44 -43.80
CA PRO A 132 8.27 3.63 -43.18
C PRO A 132 8.86 2.55 -42.27
N GLY A 133 8.20 2.24 -41.16
CA GLY A 133 8.68 1.28 -40.18
C GLY A 133 7.97 1.37 -38.82
N ILE A 134 8.41 0.54 -37.88
CA ILE A 134 7.91 0.52 -36.49
C ILE A 134 8.98 1.17 -35.62
N TYR A 135 8.78 2.41 -35.19
CA TYR A 135 9.74 3.16 -34.39
C TYR A 135 9.42 3.02 -32.90
N ARG A 136 10.32 2.40 -32.13
CA ARG A 136 10.09 2.04 -30.72
C ARG A 136 10.68 3.04 -29.74
N TYR A 137 9.88 3.40 -28.75
CA TYR A 137 10.26 4.23 -27.61
C TYR A 137 10.04 3.45 -26.31
N VAL A 138 10.82 3.75 -25.28
CA VAL A 138 10.68 3.14 -23.95
C VAL A 138 10.22 4.20 -22.96
N ILE A 139 9.06 3.98 -22.35
CA ILE A 139 8.51 4.80 -21.27
C ILE A 139 8.80 4.10 -19.94
N THR A 140 9.35 4.83 -18.99
CA THR A 140 9.67 4.32 -17.64
C THR A 140 9.07 5.26 -16.59
N GLU A 141 8.40 4.69 -15.58
CA GLU A 141 8.02 5.43 -14.37
C GLU A 141 9.24 5.59 -13.47
N THR A 142 9.47 6.81 -12.97
CA THR A 142 10.50 7.11 -11.98
C THR A 142 9.98 6.68 -10.60
N PRO A 143 10.61 5.72 -9.90
CA PRO A 143 10.13 5.29 -8.59
C PRO A 143 10.17 6.41 -7.56
N LEU A 144 9.12 6.50 -6.73
CA LEU A 144 9.10 7.28 -5.51
C LEU A 144 10.22 6.79 -4.59
N GLN A 145 11.04 7.72 -4.06
CA GLN A 145 12.14 7.40 -3.15
C GLN A 145 11.66 6.72 -1.87
N GLU A 146 10.68 7.32 -1.20
CA GLU A 146 9.96 6.73 -0.08
C GLU A 146 8.68 6.08 -0.60
N ALA A 147 8.77 4.81 -1.00
CA ALA A 147 7.64 4.07 -1.54
C ALA A 147 6.48 3.94 -0.54
N GLY A 148 6.77 3.81 0.76
CA GLY A 148 5.77 3.74 1.83
C GLY A 148 4.68 2.70 1.57
N ALA A 149 3.46 3.18 1.33
CA ALA A 149 2.28 2.38 1.03
C ALA A 149 2.07 2.04 -0.46
N PHE A 150 2.91 2.54 -1.36
CA PHE A 150 2.78 2.35 -2.81
C PHE A 150 3.52 1.10 -3.30
N VAL A 151 2.78 0.13 -3.83
CA VAL A 151 3.32 -0.85 -4.78
C VAL A 151 3.43 -0.16 -6.14
N GLN A 152 4.65 -0.11 -6.68
CA GLN A 152 4.98 0.68 -7.87
C GLN A 152 5.21 -0.21 -9.11
N ASP A 153 4.76 0.28 -10.26
CA ASP A 153 4.96 -0.32 -11.57
C ASP A 153 6.37 -0.02 -12.09
N THR A 154 7.34 -0.80 -11.63
CA THR A 154 8.75 -0.67 -12.01
C THR A 154 9.07 -1.14 -13.42
N GLN A 155 8.08 -1.66 -14.17
CA GLN A 155 8.31 -2.28 -15.47
C GLN A 155 8.16 -1.25 -16.59
N PRO A 156 9.17 -1.09 -17.47
CA PRO A 156 9.05 -0.18 -18.62
C PRO A 156 7.92 -0.62 -19.56
N LYS A 157 7.34 0.34 -20.25
CA LYS A 157 6.35 0.12 -21.33
C LYS A 157 6.95 0.54 -22.66
N TYR A 158 6.62 -0.19 -23.72
CA TYR A 158 7.19 -0.02 -25.05
C TYR A 158 6.14 0.60 -25.95
N LEU A 159 6.45 1.77 -26.50
CA LEU A 159 5.55 2.52 -27.38
C LEU A 159 6.04 2.40 -28.82
N ASP A 160 5.28 1.70 -29.63
CA ASP A 160 5.55 1.52 -31.06
C ASP A 160 4.76 2.53 -31.88
N VAL A 161 5.47 3.31 -32.69
CA VAL A 161 4.90 4.26 -33.66
C VAL A 161 4.98 3.62 -35.04
N TYR A 162 3.83 3.35 -35.64
CA TYR A 162 3.72 2.71 -36.94
C TYR A 162 3.67 3.77 -38.04
N VAL A 163 4.75 3.86 -38.82
CA VAL A 163 4.85 4.73 -39.99
C VAL A 163 4.70 3.86 -41.24
N THR A 164 3.76 4.22 -42.10
CA THR A 164 3.36 3.43 -43.28
C THR A 164 3.49 4.25 -44.55
N ASP A 165 3.87 3.59 -45.65
CA ASP A 165 3.79 4.14 -46.99
C ASP A 165 2.35 4.06 -47.53
N ASN A 166 1.84 5.17 -48.05
CA ASN A 166 0.52 5.35 -48.64
C ASN A 166 0.70 5.98 -50.03
N ASP A 167 0.89 5.12 -51.05
CA ASP A 167 1.18 5.47 -52.45
C ASP A 167 2.34 6.50 -52.63
N GLY A 168 3.45 6.30 -51.92
CA GLY A 168 4.66 7.14 -51.96
C GLY A 168 4.70 8.26 -50.89
N ASN A 169 3.74 8.29 -49.98
CA ASN A 169 3.60 9.30 -48.93
C ASN A 169 3.66 8.62 -47.55
N LEU A 170 4.46 9.15 -46.63
CA LEU A 170 4.52 8.60 -45.27
C LEU A 170 3.35 9.09 -44.41
N GLU A 171 2.75 8.17 -43.66
CA GLU A 171 1.65 8.41 -42.74
C GLU A 171 1.92 7.73 -41.40
N VAL A 172 1.67 8.41 -40.28
CA VAL A 172 1.71 7.81 -38.94
C VAL A 172 0.36 7.16 -38.65
N SER A 173 0.25 5.86 -38.92
CA SER A 173 -1.02 5.13 -38.91
C SER A 173 -1.50 4.73 -37.52
N SER A 174 -0.59 4.46 -36.57
CA SER A 174 -0.98 4.16 -35.18
C SER A 174 0.15 4.32 -34.16
N TYR A 175 -0.25 4.46 -32.90
CA TYR A 175 0.59 4.35 -31.72
C TYR A 175 0.07 3.18 -30.88
N VAL A 176 0.95 2.28 -30.43
CA VAL A 176 0.55 1.12 -29.63
C VAL A 176 1.49 0.96 -28.44
N LEU A 177 0.92 0.87 -27.23
CA LEU A 177 1.66 0.72 -25.99
C LEU A 177 1.60 -0.74 -25.49
N HIS A 178 2.76 -1.27 -25.15
CA HIS A 178 3.02 -2.69 -24.89
C HIS A 178 3.75 -2.87 -23.55
N THR A 179 3.57 -4.04 -22.93
CA THR A 179 4.32 -4.46 -21.73
C THR A 179 5.56 -5.31 -22.08
N SER A 180 5.65 -5.83 -23.31
CA SER A 180 6.77 -6.66 -23.77
C SER A 180 7.77 -5.88 -24.61
N ALA A 181 9.05 -6.23 -24.48
CA ALA A 181 10.13 -5.79 -25.38
C ALA A 181 10.19 -6.58 -26.70
N ALA A 182 9.26 -7.52 -26.94
CA ALA A 182 9.23 -8.33 -28.15
C ALA A 182 8.95 -7.49 -29.42
N ALA A 183 9.52 -7.88 -30.56
CA ALA A 183 9.14 -7.30 -31.85
C ALA A 183 7.73 -7.77 -32.25
N PRO A 184 6.88 -6.92 -32.86
CA PRO A 184 5.55 -7.34 -33.33
C PRO A 184 5.62 -8.52 -34.30
N LEU A 185 4.68 -9.45 -34.20
CA LEU A 185 4.63 -10.63 -35.06
C LEU A 185 4.37 -10.23 -36.52
N ARG A 186 5.04 -10.94 -37.44
CA ARG A 186 4.88 -10.76 -38.88
C ARG A 186 3.75 -11.63 -39.38
N ASN A 187 2.70 -11.02 -39.93
CA ASN A 187 1.68 -11.75 -40.67
C ASN A 187 2.29 -12.28 -41.98
N ALA A 188 2.53 -13.60 -42.06
CA ALA A 188 3.15 -14.23 -43.21
C ALA A 188 2.23 -14.34 -44.44
N SER A 189 0.91 -14.29 -44.23
CA SER A 189 -0.12 -14.52 -45.26
C SER A 189 -0.57 -13.24 -45.98
N GLY A 190 -0.24 -12.06 -45.45
CA GLY A 190 -0.56 -10.76 -46.06
C GLY A 190 -2.04 -10.37 -46.07
N GLY A 191 -2.91 -11.16 -45.43
CA GLY A 191 -4.35 -10.93 -45.29
C GLY A 191 -4.80 -11.05 -43.84
N SER A 192 -5.94 -10.43 -43.50
CA SER A 192 -6.44 -10.36 -42.11
C SER A 192 -7.17 -11.62 -41.62
N GLU A 193 -6.82 -12.81 -42.15
CA GLU A 193 -7.52 -14.06 -41.85
C GLU A 193 -6.82 -14.92 -40.78
N ASP A 194 -5.49 -14.83 -40.63
CA ASP A 194 -4.71 -15.48 -39.56
C ASP A 194 -4.80 -14.74 -38.20
N VAL A 195 -6.02 -14.35 -37.83
CA VAL A 195 -6.34 -13.60 -36.60
C VAL A 195 -5.89 -14.35 -35.34
N ALA A 196 -5.83 -15.69 -35.39
CA ALA A 196 -5.46 -16.53 -34.25
C ALA A 196 -4.00 -16.37 -33.79
N GLU A 197 -3.06 -16.10 -34.70
CA GLU A 197 -1.66 -15.82 -34.34
C GLU A 197 -1.43 -14.32 -34.12
N ALA A 198 -2.13 -13.45 -34.86
CA ALA A 198 -2.17 -12.01 -34.58
C ALA A 198 -2.65 -11.70 -33.15
N LEU A 199 -3.47 -12.57 -32.55
CA LEU A 199 -3.92 -12.49 -31.15
C LEU A 199 -2.76 -12.43 -30.14
N ALA A 200 -1.60 -13.03 -30.45
CA ALA A 200 -0.42 -12.98 -29.58
C ALA A 200 0.29 -11.62 -29.61
N ALA A 201 0.02 -10.76 -30.60
CA ALA A 201 0.44 -9.36 -30.64
C ALA A 201 -0.58 -8.40 -29.98
N VAL A 202 -1.55 -8.95 -29.22
CA VAL A 202 -2.59 -8.20 -28.50
C VAL A 202 -2.56 -8.47 -26.99
N SER A 203 -2.06 -9.62 -26.54
CA SER A 203 -2.09 -10.05 -25.13
C SER A 203 -1.21 -9.25 -24.17
N ASP A 204 -0.25 -8.49 -24.68
CA ASP A 204 0.68 -7.68 -23.87
C ASP A 204 0.39 -6.17 -23.96
N LYS A 205 -0.61 -5.76 -24.74
CA LYS A 205 -1.02 -4.35 -24.89
C LYS A 205 -1.55 -3.79 -23.59
N THR A 206 -1.31 -2.50 -23.36
CA THR A 206 -1.81 -1.77 -22.19
C THR A 206 -2.13 -0.32 -22.57
N THR A 207 -3.09 0.31 -21.90
CA THR A 207 -3.29 1.76 -21.93
C THR A 207 -2.31 2.50 -21.01
N GLY A 208 -1.57 1.83 -20.12
CA GLY A 208 -0.84 2.56 -19.07
C GLY A 208 -0.01 1.77 -18.06
N PHE A 209 0.25 2.45 -16.94
CA PHE A 209 0.97 1.95 -15.77
C PHE A 209 0.03 1.81 -14.56
N ILE A 210 0.26 0.84 -13.67
CA ILE A 210 -0.66 0.55 -12.54
C ILE A 210 0.07 0.52 -11.20
N ASN A 211 -0.16 1.53 -10.35
CA ASN A 211 0.27 1.49 -8.94
C ASN A 211 -0.88 1.08 -8.03
N ARG A 212 -0.54 0.57 -6.85
CA ARG A 212 -1.50 0.22 -5.80
C ARG A 212 -1.12 0.87 -4.48
N TYR A 213 -2.06 1.51 -3.80
CA TYR A 213 -1.89 2.05 -2.44
C TYR A 213 -2.46 1.05 -1.43
N GLN A 214 -1.62 0.59 -0.51
CA GLN A 214 -2.00 -0.42 0.48
C GLN A 214 -2.32 0.20 1.83
N THR A 215 -3.45 -0.21 2.43
CA THR A 215 -3.87 0.29 3.73
C THR A 215 -4.20 -0.82 4.73
N LYS A 216 -4.26 -0.45 6.02
CA LYS A 216 -4.79 -1.28 7.11
C LYS A 216 -5.52 -0.44 8.16
N ASP A 217 -6.29 -1.12 8.99
CA ASP A 217 -7.09 -0.52 10.05
C ASP A 217 -6.40 -0.71 11.42
N LEU A 218 -6.29 0.37 12.20
CA LEU A 218 -5.76 0.40 13.56
C LEU A 218 -6.90 0.50 14.57
N THR A 219 -7.11 -0.53 15.38
CA THR A 219 -8.12 -0.51 16.45
C THR A 219 -7.51 -0.11 17.80
N ILE A 220 -8.07 0.91 18.43
CA ILE A 220 -7.72 1.38 19.77
C ILE A 220 -8.85 0.93 20.72
N THR A 221 -8.54 0.23 21.80
CA THR A 221 -9.57 -0.29 22.73
C THR A 221 -9.21 -0.11 24.21
N LYS A 222 -10.23 -0.03 25.08
CA LYS A 222 -10.08 0.17 26.52
C LYS A 222 -10.54 -1.03 27.34
N GLN A 223 -9.66 -1.59 28.18
CA GLN A 223 -10.06 -2.51 29.24
C GLN A 223 -9.95 -1.88 30.62
N VAL A 224 -10.85 -2.27 31.53
CA VAL A 224 -10.91 -1.80 32.92
C VAL A 224 -11.15 -3.01 33.83
N ALA A 225 -10.35 -3.16 34.87
CA ALA A 225 -10.33 -4.32 35.75
C ALA A 225 -10.06 -3.96 37.23
N GLY A 226 -10.28 -4.93 38.12
CA GLY A 226 -10.09 -4.78 39.56
C GLY A 226 -11.36 -4.39 40.31
N ASN A 227 -11.38 -4.65 41.62
CA ASN A 227 -12.59 -4.57 42.45
C ASN A 227 -13.02 -3.13 42.81
N GLN A 228 -12.14 -2.13 42.69
CA GLN A 228 -12.43 -0.72 42.96
C GLN A 228 -12.49 0.14 41.68
N ALA A 229 -12.43 -0.46 40.50
CA ALA A 229 -12.41 0.24 39.22
C ALA A 229 -13.82 0.61 38.74
N SER A 230 -14.03 1.88 38.37
CA SER A 230 -15.23 2.28 37.63
C SER A 230 -15.10 1.93 36.15
N LYS A 231 -16.09 1.20 35.62
CA LYS A 231 -16.19 0.82 34.21
C LYS A 231 -16.81 1.93 33.33
N ASP A 232 -17.55 2.84 33.95
CA ASP A 232 -18.20 3.99 33.31
C ASP A 232 -17.26 5.20 33.18
N LYS A 233 -16.12 5.16 33.87
CA LYS A 233 -15.07 6.19 33.79
C LYS A 233 -14.50 6.28 32.38
N TYR A 234 -14.48 7.49 31.84
CA TYR A 234 -13.67 7.84 30.67
C TYR A 234 -12.20 8.03 31.05
N PHE A 235 -11.33 7.55 30.16
CA PHE A 235 -9.88 7.77 30.16
C PHE A 235 -9.49 8.52 28.88
N GLN A 236 -8.60 9.50 29.00
CA GLN A 236 -8.14 10.30 27.88
C GLN A 236 -6.98 9.61 27.16
N TYR A 237 -7.10 9.47 25.85
CA TYR A 237 -6.07 8.99 24.94
C TYR A 237 -5.56 10.13 24.07
N THR A 238 -4.28 10.11 23.71
CA THR A 238 -3.74 10.93 22.62
C THR A 238 -3.12 9.99 21.59
N LEU A 239 -3.67 9.99 20.37
CA LEU A 239 -3.12 9.29 19.22
C LEU A 239 -2.34 10.30 18.38
N LYS A 240 -1.09 9.99 18.09
CA LYS A 240 -0.33 10.60 17.01
C LYS A 240 -0.17 9.62 15.85
N ILE A 241 -0.23 10.14 14.64
CA ILE A 241 0.10 9.46 13.39
C ILE A 241 1.11 10.33 12.65
N ALA A 242 2.10 9.74 12.00
CA ALA A 242 3.03 10.41 11.09
C ALA A 242 3.34 9.52 9.88
N ASN A 243 3.84 10.13 8.80
CA ASN A 243 4.11 9.47 7.51
C ASN A 243 2.85 8.89 6.83
N ALA A 244 1.66 9.47 7.08
CA ALA A 244 0.40 9.07 6.42
C ALA A 244 0.12 9.84 5.11
N GLY A 245 1.00 10.77 4.72
CA GLY A 245 0.89 11.57 3.50
C GLY A 245 0.06 12.84 3.68
N THR A 246 0.51 13.92 3.04
CA THR A 246 -0.08 15.27 3.13
C THR A 246 -1.56 15.28 2.77
N GLY A 247 -2.40 15.80 3.67
CA GLY A 247 -3.85 15.91 3.44
C GLY A 247 -4.63 14.59 3.43
N THR A 248 -4.00 13.44 3.70
CA THR A 248 -4.68 12.13 3.74
C THR A 248 -5.85 12.15 4.72
N LYS A 249 -7.04 11.78 4.23
CA LYS A 249 -8.27 11.65 5.02
C LYS A 249 -8.45 10.21 5.51
N LEU A 250 -8.49 10.03 6.82
CA LEU A 250 -8.72 8.74 7.49
C LEU A 250 -10.13 8.70 8.10
N ILE A 251 -10.78 7.54 8.04
CA ILE A 251 -12.08 7.32 8.65
C ILE A 251 -11.85 6.83 10.09
N ALA A 252 -12.40 7.52 11.07
CA ALA A 252 -12.42 7.06 12.45
C ALA A 252 -13.77 6.39 12.73
N ASP A 253 -13.81 5.05 12.69
CA ASP A 253 -15.00 4.29 13.07
C ASP A 253 -15.15 4.27 14.59
N VAL A 254 -15.92 5.25 15.06
CA VAL A 254 -16.30 5.43 16.45
C VAL A 254 -17.68 4.82 16.71
N THR A 255 -18.65 5.09 15.84
CA THR A 255 -20.08 4.85 16.11
C THR A 255 -20.48 3.37 16.18
N SER A 256 -19.61 2.46 15.75
CA SER A 256 -19.82 1.02 15.93
C SER A 256 -19.54 0.52 17.36
N HIS A 257 -18.59 1.14 18.08
CA HIS A 257 -18.08 0.60 19.36
C HIS A 257 -17.76 1.65 20.44
N ALA A 258 -18.02 2.94 20.20
CA ALA A 258 -17.77 4.04 21.14
C ALA A 258 -18.83 5.17 21.01
N GLU A 259 -18.89 6.03 22.03
CA GLU A 259 -19.75 7.23 22.01
C GLU A 259 -19.04 8.36 21.25
N ALA A 260 -19.67 8.89 20.18
CA ALA A 260 -19.11 9.99 19.38
C ALA A 260 -18.96 11.30 20.16
N ALA A 261 -19.93 11.60 21.03
CA ALA A 261 -19.90 12.73 21.95
C ALA A 261 -19.81 12.22 23.41
N PRO A 262 -18.60 11.93 23.91
CA PRO A 262 -18.40 11.43 25.28
C PRO A 262 -18.77 12.51 26.31
N LEU A 263 -19.65 12.16 27.26
CA LEU A 263 -20.15 13.08 28.29
C LEU A 263 -19.53 12.81 29.67
N ASN A 264 -19.30 13.88 30.44
CA ASN A 264 -18.77 13.76 31.80
C ASN A 264 -19.73 12.96 32.70
N ASN A 265 -19.15 12.20 33.62
CA ASN A 265 -19.86 11.50 34.68
C ASN A 265 -19.06 11.55 35.99
N ALA A 266 -19.68 11.15 37.11
CA ALA A 266 -19.11 11.25 38.45
C ALA A 266 -17.82 10.43 38.71
N ALA A 267 -17.38 9.59 37.77
CA ALA A 267 -16.10 8.87 37.83
C ALA A 267 -15.02 9.47 36.89
N THR A 268 -15.36 10.52 36.15
CA THR A 268 -14.54 11.10 35.08
C THR A 268 -13.99 12.47 35.50
N VAL A 269 -12.68 12.66 35.39
CA VAL A 269 -11.97 13.86 35.89
C VAL A 269 -11.91 15.01 34.87
N TYR A 270 -12.15 14.73 33.60
CA TYR A 270 -12.12 15.69 32.49
C TYR A 270 -13.41 16.50 32.43
N THR A 271 -13.33 17.81 32.15
CA THR A 271 -14.52 18.67 32.06
C THR A 271 -15.37 18.31 30.85
N SER A 272 -16.68 18.56 30.93
CA SER A 272 -17.58 18.39 29.78
C SER A 272 -17.14 19.20 28.56
N GLU A 273 -16.55 20.38 28.79
CA GLU A 273 -16.01 21.26 27.75
C GLU A 273 -14.81 20.63 27.03
N ALA A 274 -13.85 20.06 27.77
CA ALA A 274 -12.69 19.39 27.18
C ALA A 274 -13.07 18.14 26.38
N MET A 275 -14.01 17.32 26.88
CA MET A 275 -14.46 16.13 26.16
C MET A 275 -15.32 16.47 24.93
N ALA A 276 -16.15 17.52 25.01
CA ALA A 276 -16.94 18.02 23.88
C ALA A 276 -16.13 18.84 22.87
N GLN A 277 -14.94 19.35 23.24
CA GLN A 277 -14.01 19.98 22.29
C GLN A 277 -13.27 18.95 21.45
N ALA A 278 -12.81 17.86 22.06
CA ALA A 278 -12.14 16.78 21.34
C ALA A 278 -13.15 16.00 20.48
N ASN A 279 -14.20 15.46 21.12
CA ASN A 279 -15.05 14.39 20.62
C ASN A 279 -14.30 13.15 20.10
N ASN A 280 -15.01 12.04 20.03
CA ASN A 280 -14.57 10.91 19.23
C ASN A 280 -15.08 11.16 17.79
N VAL A 281 -14.31 11.94 17.02
CA VAL A 281 -14.64 12.37 15.66
C VAL A 281 -14.65 11.22 14.66
N THR A 282 -15.34 11.37 13.52
CA THR A 282 -15.50 10.31 12.49
C THR A 282 -14.58 10.44 11.27
N GLU A 283 -13.92 11.59 11.10
CA GLU A 283 -12.89 11.81 10.08
C GLU A 283 -11.68 12.48 10.74
N LEU A 284 -10.48 12.07 10.34
CA LEU A 284 -9.22 12.77 10.62
C LEU A 284 -8.59 13.18 9.29
N THR A 285 -8.00 14.37 9.22
CA THR A 285 -7.25 14.84 8.04
C THR A 285 -5.81 15.09 8.45
N CYS A 286 -4.86 14.52 7.72
CA CYS A 286 -3.44 14.75 7.94
C CYS A 286 -3.03 16.17 7.54
N ASP A 287 -2.08 16.74 8.27
CA ASP A 287 -1.53 18.08 8.03
C ASP A 287 -0.59 18.14 6.80
N ALA A 288 0.16 19.24 6.69
CA ALA A 288 1.15 19.44 5.63
C ALA A 288 2.26 18.37 5.63
N ASP A 289 2.67 17.94 6.82
CA ASP A 289 3.75 16.96 7.05
C ASP A 289 3.24 15.51 7.07
N GLY A 290 1.96 15.29 6.71
CA GLY A 290 1.33 13.97 6.68
C GLY A 290 1.12 13.37 8.07
N SER A 291 0.89 14.23 9.07
CA SER A 291 0.75 13.87 10.48
C SER A 291 -0.63 14.25 11.06
N ILE A 292 -0.99 13.63 12.19
CA ILE A 292 -2.19 13.91 12.98
C ILE A 292 -1.82 13.81 14.46
N GLU A 293 -2.34 14.70 15.31
CA GLU A 293 -2.49 14.46 16.75
C GLU A 293 -3.97 14.64 17.13
N HIS A 294 -4.63 13.63 17.68
CA HIS A 294 -6.04 13.68 18.10
C HIS A 294 -6.26 13.04 19.48
N VAL A 295 -7.22 13.60 20.23
CA VAL A 295 -7.59 13.16 21.57
C VAL A 295 -8.89 12.36 21.54
N PHE A 296 -8.87 11.14 22.08
CA PHE A 296 -10.05 10.29 22.23
C PHE A 296 -10.39 10.09 23.71
N TYR A 297 -11.66 9.84 24.02
CA TYR A 297 -12.11 9.44 25.36
C TYR A 297 -12.85 8.11 25.30
N LEU A 298 -12.32 7.10 25.99
CA LEU A 298 -12.87 5.74 26.01
C LEU A 298 -13.13 5.24 27.44
N LYS A 299 -14.28 4.60 27.67
CA LYS A 299 -14.61 3.83 28.87
C LYS A 299 -14.48 2.32 28.60
N HIS A 300 -14.75 1.49 29.60
CA HIS A 300 -14.57 0.04 29.49
C HIS A 300 -15.27 -0.60 28.28
N ASN A 301 -14.52 -1.40 27.52
CA ASN A 301 -14.94 -2.12 26.32
C ASN A 301 -15.40 -1.25 25.14
N GLN A 302 -15.14 0.06 25.18
CA GLN A 302 -15.22 0.88 23.97
C GLN A 302 -13.97 0.70 23.10
N SER A 303 -14.14 0.91 21.80
CA SER A 303 -13.04 0.99 20.84
C SER A 303 -13.33 1.97 19.71
N VAL A 304 -12.26 2.47 19.10
CA VAL A 304 -12.29 3.28 17.88
C VAL A 304 -11.33 2.64 16.88
N THR A 305 -11.78 2.45 15.65
CA THR A 305 -10.93 1.90 14.58
C THR A 305 -10.61 3.01 13.58
N ILE A 306 -9.35 3.43 13.54
CA ILE A 306 -8.83 4.33 12.51
C ILE A 306 -8.59 3.49 11.26
N ARG A 307 -9.47 3.62 10.30
CA ARG A 307 -9.47 2.81 9.08
C ARG A 307 -8.56 3.41 8.01
N GLN A 308 -8.05 2.52 7.16
CA GLN A 308 -7.35 2.84 5.92
C GLN A 308 -6.07 3.67 6.14
N LEU A 309 -5.37 3.42 7.24
CA LEU A 309 -4.02 3.95 7.48
C LEU A 309 -3.03 3.36 6.46
N PRO A 310 -2.15 4.18 5.86
CA PRO A 310 -1.18 3.69 4.86
C PRO A 310 -0.15 2.74 5.49
N LEU A 311 0.26 1.70 4.76
CA LEU A 311 1.42 0.90 5.18
C LEU A 311 2.68 1.78 5.28
N GLY A 312 3.50 1.54 6.30
CA GLY A 312 4.67 2.36 6.60
C GLY A 312 4.38 3.63 7.43
N ALA A 313 3.12 4.05 7.55
CA ALA A 313 2.75 5.09 8.51
C ALA A 313 3.11 4.67 9.94
N THR A 314 3.48 5.63 10.79
CA THR A 314 3.87 5.38 12.19
C THR A 314 2.84 5.94 13.15
N TYR A 315 2.69 5.31 14.32
CA TYR A 315 1.76 5.74 15.36
C TYR A 315 2.44 5.79 16.74
N GLU A 316 1.93 6.68 17.59
CA GLU A 316 2.19 6.73 19.04
C GLU A 316 0.84 6.90 19.73
N LEU A 317 0.47 5.96 20.61
CA LEU A 317 -0.73 6.05 21.44
C LEU A 317 -0.36 6.16 22.92
N SER A 318 -0.78 7.24 23.55
CA SER A 318 -0.62 7.49 24.98
C SER A 318 -1.98 7.61 25.69
N GLU A 319 -2.01 7.36 26.99
CA GLU A 319 -3.19 7.55 27.86
C GLU A 319 -2.82 8.42 29.07
N VAL A 320 -3.66 9.38 29.47
CA VAL A 320 -3.36 10.21 30.65
C VAL A 320 -3.32 9.34 31.91
N LYS A 321 -2.19 9.40 32.63
CA LYS A 321 -1.95 8.59 33.84
C LYS A 321 -2.82 9.07 35.01
N GLU A 322 -3.64 8.17 35.54
CA GLU A 322 -4.58 8.42 36.65
C GLU A 322 -4.31 7.49 37.85
N ASP A 323 -5.26 7.35 38.79
CA ASP A 323 -5.16 6.51 40.00
C ASP A 323 -5.33 4.99 39.75
N TYR A 324 -4.93 4.55 38.56
CA TYR A 324 -5.03 3.17 38.07
C TYR A 324 -3.63 2.67 37.68
N VAL A 325 -3.40 1.36 37.84
CA VAL A 325 -2.27 0.68 37.20
C VAL A 325 -2.65 0.46 35.73
N SER A 326 -2.09 1.27 34.84
CA SER A 326 -2.24 1.11 33.39
C SER A 326 -1.11 0.24 32.84
N ALA A 327 -1.47 -0.73 31.99
CA ALA A 327 -0.55 -1.56 31.24
C ALA A 327 -1.05 -1.69 29.79
N ASP A 328 -0.14 -1.84 28.82
CA ASP A 328 -0.51 -2.17 27.45
C ASP A 328 -1.25 -3.52 27.40
N LEU A 329 -2.28 -3.59 26.55
CA LEU A 329 -3.08 -4.79 26.32
C LEU A 329 -2.26 -5.95 25.74
N ASN A 330 -1.24 -5.66 24.93
CA ASN A 330 -0.39 -6.67 24.29
C ASN A 330 0.83 -7.04 25.15
N GLN A 331 1.23 -6.18 26.10
CA GLN A 331 2.37 -6.36 27.01
C GLN A 331 1.95 -6.31 28.49
N LEU A 332 1.03 -7.21 28.89
CA LEU A 332 0.46 -7.30 30.25
C LEU A 332 1.47 -7.52 31.40
N ASN A 333 2.76 -7.70 31.10
CA ASN A 333 3.85 -7.88 32.07
C ASN A 333 4.75 -6.63 32.22
N ALA A 334 4.45 -5.53 31.53
CA ALA A 334 5.14 -4.26 31.73
C ALA A 334 4.67 -3.62 33.05
N GLU A 335 5.60 -3.37 33.99
CA GLU A 335 5.31 -2.67 35.25
C GLU A 335 5.19 -1.14 35.09
N GLU A 336 5.51 -0.62 33.90
CA GLU A 336 5.61 0.81 33.63
C GLU A 336 4.63 1.27 32.54
N TYR A 337 4.13 2.49 32.73
CA TYR A 337 3.31 3.20 31.76
C TYR A 337 4.19 3.64 30.57
N ALA A 338 3.99 3.03 29.41
CA ALA A 338 4.68 3.34 28.17
C ALA A 338 3.67 3.69 27.07
N ALA A 339 4.07 4.55 26.12
CA ALA A 339 3.28 4.81 24.93
C ALA A 339 3.36 3.61 23.97
N ASN A 340 2.22 3.22 23.39
CA ASN A 340 2.16 2.19 22.37
C ASN A 340 2.60 2.78 21.02
N THR A 341 3.85 2.54 20.64
CA THR A 341 4.45 3.02 19.39
C THR A 341 4.63 1.90 18.37
N GLY A 342 4.49 2.21 17.07
CA GLY A 342 4.83 1.25 16.02
C GLY A 342 4.63 1.76 14.60
N THR A 343 4.71 0.84 13.64
CA THR A 343 4.50 1.08 12.21
C THR A 343 3.31 0.25 11.74
N ILE A 344 2.49 0.80 10.84
CA ILE A 344 1.38 0.10 10.20
C ILE A 344 1.96 -0.88 9.16
N GLN A 345 1.67 -2.17 9.36
CA GLN A 345 2.14 -3.30 8.55
C GLN A 345 0.94 -4.05 7.96
N ASP A 346 1.17 -5.02 7.06
CA ASP A 346 0.11 -5.81 6.39
C ASP A 346 -0.55 -6.87 7.31
N SER A 347 -1.03 -6.41 8.47
CA SER A 347 -1.65 -7.22 9.52
C SER A 347 -2.68 -6.38 10.28
N ALA A 348 -3.81 -6.98 10.68
CA ALA A 348 -4.79 -6.29 11.53
C ALA A 348 -4.17 -5.96 12.89
N LEU A 349 -4.24 -4.70 13.30
CA LEU A 349 -3.55 -4.19 14.48
C LEU A 349 -4.55 -3.68 15.52
N THR A 350 -4.43 -4.19 16.76
CA THR A 350 -5.22 -3.73 17.91
C THR A 350 -4.28 -3.36 19.06
N ILE A 351 -4.47 -2.17 19.63
CA ILE A 351 -3.66 -1.60 20.70
C ILE A 351 -4.55 -0.95 21.78
N GLY A 352 -3.96 -0.60 22.91
CA GLY A 352 -4.62 0.19 23.94
C GLY A 352 -4.18 -0.22 25.34
N PHE A 353 -4.95 0.15 26.35
CA PHE A 353 -4.52 0.03 27.75
C PHE A 353 -5.56 -0.66 28.63
N ARG A 354 -5.08 -1.53 29.51
CA ARG A 354 -5.84 -2.15 30.59
C ARG A 354 -5.60 -1.40 31.90
N ASN A 355 -6.59 -0.62 32.33
CA ASN A 355 -6.53 0.07 33.62
C ASN A 355 -7.06 -0.80 34.75
N THR A 356 -6.22 -1.04 35.77
CA THR A 356 -6.57 -1.86 36.93
C THR A 356 -6.55 -1.04 38.21
N ARG A 357 -7.65 -1.03 38.96
CA ARG A 357 -7.73 -0.41 40.30
C ARG A 357 -8.31 -1.40 41.31
N ASN A 358 -7.45 -1.86 42.22
CA ASN A 358 -7.80 -2.77 43.30
C ASN A 358 -7.72 -2.07 44.65
N GLY A 359 -8.57 -2.48 45.59
CA GLY A 359 -8.50 -2.11 46.99
C GLY A 359 -8.72 -3.31 47.90
N VAL A 360 -8.14 -3.26 49.10
CA VAL A 360 -8.42 -4.25 50.14
C VAL A 360 -9.85 -4.03 50.63
N ILE A 361 -10.72 -5.03 50.51
CA ILE A 361 -12.05 -5.01 51.12
C ILE A 361 -11.85 -5.26 52.63
N PRO A 362 -12.16 -4.31 53.53
CA PRO A 362 -11.93 -4.52 54.95
C PRO A 362 -12.97 -5.53 55.49
N THR A 363 -12.53 -6.73 55.86
CA THR A 363 -13.36 -7.72 56.55
C THR A 363 -13.59 -7.27 58.00
N GLY A 364 -14.55 -6.37 58.16
CA GLY A 364 -14.86 -5.75 59.44
C GLY A 364 -15.30 -6.73 60.53
N ILE A 365 -14.86 -6.45 61.75
CA ILE A 365 -15.18 -7.17 62.99
C ILE A 365 -14.51 -8.56 63.10
N ILE A 366 -13.30 -8.58 63.67
CA ILE A 366 -12.86 -9.72 64.48
C ILE A 366 -13.51 -9.56 65.86
N THR A 367 -14.54 -10.36 66.17
CA THR A 367 -15.05 -10.47 67.54
C THR A 367 -14.07 -11.27 68.39
N THR A 368 -13.08 -10.59 68.98
CA THR A 368 -12.31 -11.13 70.10
C THR A 368 -13.22 -11.23 71.33
N VAL A 369 -14.03 -12.30 71.38
CA VAL A 369 -14.83 -12.65 72.56
C VAL A 369 -13.86 -12.95 73.69
N ALA A 370 -13.76 -12.04 74.66
CA ALA A 370 -12.89 -12.21 75.82
C ALA A 370 -13.36 -13.45 76.63
N PRO A 371 -12.53 -14.50 76.77
CA PRO A 371 -12.94 -15.72 77.44
C PRO A 371 -12.90 -15.53 78.97
N TYR A 372 -14.03 -15.14 79.55
CA TYR A 372 -14.23 -15.11 81.00
C TYR A 372 -14.14 -16.52 81.59
N PHE A 373 -12.97 -16.90 82.09
CA PHE A 373 -12.77 -18.15 82.83
C PHE A 373 -11.96 -17.96 84.12
N ILE A 374 -12.21 -18.86 85.07
CA ILE A 374 -11.52 -19.04 86.35
C ILE A 374 -11.76 -17.92 87.41
N LEU A 375 -12.95 -17.98 88.01
CA LEU A 375 -13.10 -17.87 89.46
C LEU A 375 -13.78 -19.14 89.96
N VAL A 376 -13.39 -19.63 91.16
CA VAL A 376 -13.83 -20.92 91.76
C VAL A 376 -13.27 -22.15 91.00
N SER A 377 -12.56 -23.11 91.61
CA SER A 377 -12.05 -23.24 92.99
C SER A 377 -10.89 -24.24 93.08
N LEU A 378 -9.94 -24.00 94.00
CA LEU A 378 -9.11 -25.06 94.61
C LEU A 378 -8.94 -24.77 96.10
N ALA A 379 -9.81 -25.36 96.91
CA ALA A 379 -9.53 -25.67 98.31
C ALA A 379 -8.96 -27.10 98.39
N ALA A 380 -8.35 -27.45 99.54
CA ALA A 380 -7.82 -28.78 99.85
C ALA A 380 -6.56 -29.24 99.07
N ILE A 381 -5.46 -28.50 99.21
CA ILE A 381 -4.18 -29.13 99.55
C ILE A 381 -3.84 -28.74 100.99
N GLY A 382 -4.17 -29.62 101.93
CA GLY A 382 -3.73 -29.53 103.32
C GLY A 382 -2.59 -30.51 103.58
N MET A 383 -1.76 -30.19 104.59
CA MET A 383 -0.74 -31.08 105.17
C MET A 383 0.39 -31.57 104.26
N PHE A 384 1.32 -30.66 103.93
CA PHE A 384 2.79 -30.81 104.08
C PHE A 384 3.33 -29.36 103.94
N ILE A 385 4.13 -28.76 104.83
CA ILE A 385 5.12 -29.28 105.79
C ILE A 385 4.97 -28.57 107.15
N SER A 386 4.97 -29.32 108.25
CA SER A 386 5.16 -28.79 109.61
C SER A 386 5.94 -29.78 110.50
N GLY A 387 7.28 -29.72 110.46
CA GLY A 387 8.11 -30.86 110.91
C GLY A 387 9.57 -30.56 111.29
N ARG A 388 9.82 -29.56 112.13
CA ARG A 388 11.03 -29.33 112.98
C ARG A 388 12.41 -29.93 112.55
N LYS A 389 13.38 -29.03 112.35
CA LYS A 389 14.72 -28.95 113.00
C LYS A 389 15.22 -27.50 112.80
N ARG A 390 15.61 -26.67 113.79
CA ARG A 390 16.64 -26.75 114.86
C ARG A 390 18.06 -27.00 114.29
N MET A 391 19.11 -26.22 114.60
CA MET A 391 19.28 -25.05 115.52
C MET A 391 19.76 -23.81 114.69
N ILE A 392 20.61 -22.83 115.04
CA ILE A 392 21.57 -22.51 116.14
C ILE A 392 21.59 -20.94 116.31
N HIS A 393 22.11 -20.45 117.45
CA HIS A 393 22.34 -19.05 117.88
C HIS A 393 21.18 -18.35 118.63
N ARG A 394 21.41 -17.74 119.80
CA ARG A 394 22.65 -17.66 120.61
C ARG A 394 22.34 -17.81 122.10
#